data_AF-A0A517ZQK9-F1
#
_entry.id   AF-A0A517ZQK9-F1
#
_cell.length_a   1.000
_cell.length_b   1.000
_cell.length_c   1.000
_cell.angle_alpha   90.00
_cell.angle_beta   90.00
_cell.angle_gamma   90.00
#
_symmetry.space_group_name_H-M   'P 1'
#
loop_
_entity.id
_entity.type
_entity.pdbx_description
1 polymer ?
#
loop_
_entity_poly.entity_id
_entity_poly.type
_entity_poly.pdbx_seq_one_letter_code
_entity_poly.pdbx_strand_id
1 'polypeptide(L)'
;MSLEQWSEHNELLNAFRESIQHSTRGLISDLSVDLTDDNCVVLSATSRNYHVAQLVIQATKSFADKHPLFPETRLLLGVVGSTLALVVPHIPSDDARNTVSTHDSDRHPQLTLPASV
;
A
#
# COMPACT_ATOMS: atom_id res chain seq x y z
N MET A 1 -27.65 -3.01 -5.37
CA MET A 1 -27.15 -2.43 -4.11
C MET A 1 -28.31 -1.72 -3.43
N SER A 2 -28.55 -1.93 -2.14
CA SER A 2 -29.53 -1.15 -1.39
C SER A 2 -28.99 0.27 -1.11
N LEU A 3 -29.88 1.19 -0.73
CA LEU A 3 -29.48 2.56 -0.35
C LEU A 3 -28.50 2.56 0.84
N GLU A 4 -28.75 1.70 1.82
CA GLU A 4 -27.91 1.54 3.02
C GLU A 4 -26.51 1.04 2.64
N GLN A 5 -26.43 0.00 1.80
CA GLN A 5 -25.16 -0.51 1.30
C GLN A 5 -24.38 0.57 0.55
N TRP A 6 -25.05 1.35 -0.29
CA TRP A 6 -24.40 2.45 -1.03
C TRP A 6 -23.82 3.50 -0.08
N SER A 7 -24.56 3.87 0.97
CA SER A 7 -24.09 4.83 1.97
C SER A 7 -22.85 4.32 2.71
N GLU A 8 -22.87 3.06 3.17
CA GLU A 8 -21.74 2.42 3.86
C GLU A 8 -20.48 2.38 2.98
N HIS A 9 -20.63 2.03 1.70
CA HIS A 9 -19.51 2.02 0.77
C HIS A 9 -18.95 3.42 0.56
N ASN A 10 -19.80 4.42 0.38
CA ASN A 10 -19.37 5.79 0.17
C ASN A 10 -18.64 6.37 1.40
N GLU A 11 -19.17 6.16 2.60
CA GLU A 11 -18.50 6.54 3.85
C GLU A 11 -17.11 5.91 3.95
N LEU A 12 -16.99 4.65 3.58
CA LEU A 12 -15.73 3.94 3.66
C LEU A 12 -14.72 4.40 2.60
N LEU A 13 -15.15 4.69 1.37
CA LEU A 13 -14.29 5.30 0.36
C LEU A 13 -13.78 6.68 0.81
N ASN A 14 -14.63 7.47 1.48
CA ASN A 14 -14.23 8.75 2.06
C ASN A 14 -13.19 8.55 3.17
N ALA A 15 -13.42 7.63 4.11
CA ALA A 15 -12.46 7.29 5.16
C ALA A 15 -11.13 6.79 4.59
N PHE A 16 -11.19 6.00 3.51
CA PHE A 16 -10.00 5.51 2.82
C PHE A 16 -9.20 6.67 2.21
N ARG A 17 -9.90 7.56 1.48
CA ARG A 17 -9.29 8.76 0.89
C ARG A 17 -8.61 9.63 1.95
N GLU A 18 -9.29 9.88 3.06
CA GLU A 18 -8.75 10.67 4.18
C GLU A 18 -7.52 10.01 4.80
N SER A 19 -7.56 8.69 5.00
CA SER A 19 -6.43 7.92 5.52
C SER A 19 -5.18 8.06 4.65
N ILE A 20 -5.35 8.02 3.33
CA ILE A 20 -4.26 8.19 2.36
C ILE A 20 -3.72 9.62 2.41
N GLN A 21 -4.59 10.63 2.41
CA GLN A 21 -4.18 12.03 2.49
C GLN A 21 -3.40 12.32 3.78
N HIS A 22 -3.88 11.80 4.92
CA HIS A 22 -3.22 11.96 6.21
C HIS A 22 -1.86 11.27 6.25
N SER A 23 -1.79 10.00 5.82
CA SER A 23 -0.56 9.20 5.85
C SER A 23 0.52 9.74 4.91
N THR A 24 0.11 10.32 3.79
CA THR A 24 1.02 10.97 2.84
C THR A 24 1.29 12.43 3.17
N ARG A 25 0.65 13.00 4.20
CA ARG A 25 0.78 14.41 4.60
C ARG A 25 0.52 15.40 3.46
N GLY A 26 -0.38 15.04 2.54
CA GLY A 26 -0.68 15.85 1.35
C GLY A 26 0.44 15.92 0.31
N LEU A 27 1.41 15.01 0.33
CA LEU A 27 2.52 14.96 -0.63
C LEU A 27 2.15 14.36 -2.00
N ILE A 28 0.92 13.85 -2.12
CA ILE A 28 0.34 13.37 -3.38
C ILE A 28 -0.61 14.42 -3.97
N SER A 29 -0.81 14.35 -5.28
CA SER A 29 -1.74 15.18 -6.04
C SER A 29 -2.67 14.29 -6.87
N ASP A 30 -3.77 14.85 -7.38
CA ASP A 30 -4.71 14.14 -8.26
C ASP A 30 -5.26 12.83 -7.66
N LEU A 31 -5.47 12.81 -6.33
CA LEU A 31 -5.99 11.63 -5.65
C LEU A 31 -7.45 11.37 -6.05
N SER A 32 -7.67 10.27 -6.76
CA SER A 32 -8.98 9.66 -7.03
C SER A 32 -9.09 8.31 -6.32
N VAL A 33 -10.29 8.02 -5.83
CA VAL A 33 -10.65 6.73 -5.25
C VAL A 33 -11.99 6.35 -5.82
N ASP A 34 -12.02 5.27 -6.59
CA ASP A 34 -13.20 4.81 -7.31
C ASP A 34 -13.48 3.35 -6.96
N LEU A 35 -14.76 2.98 -6.93
CA LEU A 35 -15.20 1.59 -6.79
C LEU A 35 -15.70 1.09 -8.14
N THR A 36 -15.16 -0.02 -8.61
CA THR A 36 -15.54 -0.63 -9.88
C THR A 36 -16.66 -1.64 -9.70
N ASP A 37 -17.29 -2.04 -10.80
CA ASP A 37 -18.42 -2.98 -10.81
C ASP A 37 -18.04 -4.39 -10.27
N ASP A 38 -16.75 -4.75 -10.29
CA ASP A 38 -16.19 -5.97 -9.69
C ASP A 38 -15.86 -5.82 -8.20
N ASN A 39 -16.36 -4.77 -7.54
CA ASN A 39 -16.12 -4.46 -6.12
C ASN A 39 -14.63 -4.24 -5.77
N CYS A 40 -13.83 -3.85 -6.76
CA CYS A 40 -12.43 -3.50 -6.58
C CYS A 40 -12.30 -1.99 -6.34
N VAL A 41 -11.45 -1.59 -5.40
CA VAL A 41 -11.13 -0.16 -5.23
C VAL A 41 -9.97 0.20 -6.14
N VAL A 42 -10.12 1.23 -6.95
CA VAL A 42 -9.06 1.81 -7.76
C VAL A 42 -8.63 3.13 -7.13
N LEU A 43 -7.37 3.20 -6.69
CA LEU A 43 -6.75 4.42 -6.20
C LEU A 43 -5.78 4.94 -7.24
N SER A 44 -5.99 6.17 -7.67
CA SER A 44 -5.10 6.88 -8.59
C SER A 44 -4.50 8.09 -7.90
N ALA A 45 -3.19 8.29 -8.01
CA ALA A 45 -2.54 9.48 -7.44
C ALA A 45 -1.21 9.80 -8.14
N THR A 46 -0.84 11.07 -8.14
CA THR A 46 0.47 11.54 -8.60
C THR A 46 1.37 11.81 -7.39
N SER A 47 2.62 11.36 -7.45
CA SER A 47 3.62 11.55 -6.40
C SER A 47 4.92 12.11 -6.99
N ARG A 48 5.67 12.85 -6.15
CA ARG A 48 6.93 13.50 -6.57
C ARG A 48 8.13 12.54 -6.58
N ASN A 49 8.04 11.42 -5.88
CA ASN A 49 9.11 10.44 -5.76
C ASN A 49 8.57 9.09 -5.24
N TYR A 50 9.40 8.05 -5.35
CA TYR A 50 9.04 6.70 -4.91
C TYR A 50 8.82 6.58 -3.40
N HIS A 51 9.40 7.44 -2.58
CA HIS A 51 9.17 7.42 -1.14
C HIS A 51 7.70 7.76 -0.81
N VAL A 52 7.13 8.77 -1.47
CA VAL A 52 5.70 9.10 -1.31
C VAL A 52 4.82 7.96 -1.84
N ALA A 53 5.20 7.31 -2.94
CA ALA A 53 4.49 6.12 -3.43
C ALA A 53 4.51 4.96 -2.41
N GLN A 54 5.63 4.75 -1.71
CA GLN A 54 5.72 3.77 -0.61
C GLN A 54 4.77 4.11 0.55
N LEU A 55 4.62 5.40 0.89
CA LEU A 55 3.66 5.83 1.91
C LEU A 55 2.22 5.50 1.50
N VAL A 56 1.86 5.71 0.22
CA VAL A 56 0.54 5.33 -0.30
C VAL A 56 0.32 3.83 -0.16
N ILE A 57 1.26 3.00 -0.62
CA ILE A 57 1.17 1.53 -0.53
C ILE A 57 1.01 1.08 0.92
N GLN A 58 1.80 1.65 1.84
CA GLN A 58 1.74 1.30 3.26
C GLN A 58 0.41 1.71 3.91
N ALA A 59 -0.09 2.89 3.57
CA ALA A 59 -1.39 3.37 4.04
C ALA A 59 -2.54 2.50 3.50
N THR A 60 -2.49 2.09 2.23
CA THR A 60 -3.46 1.14 1.65
C THR A 60 -3.48 -0.18 2.41
N LYS A 61 -2.31 -0.79 2.64
CA LYS A 61 -2.21 -2.03 3.43
C LYS A 61 -2.76 -1.85 4.85
N SER A 62 -2.35 -0.78 5.52
CA SER A 62 -2.77 -0.51 6.91
C SER A 62 -4.28 -0.25 7.03
N PHE A 63 -4.91 0.30 5.99
CA PHE A 63 -6.34 0.48 5.92
C PHE A 63 -7.06 -0.85 5.64
N ALA A 64 -6.55 -1.63 4.68
CA ALA A 64 -7.06 -2.96 4.34
C ALA A 64 -7.09 -3.90 5.56
N ASP A 65 -6.02 -3.90 6.36
CA ASP A 65 -5.91 -4.72 7.58
C ASP A 65 -7.01 -4.40 8.61
N LYS A 66 -7.50 -3.15 8.63
CA LYS A 66 -8.54 -2.69 9.57
C LYS A 66 -9.95 -2.82 8.98
N HIS A 67 -10.07 -2.81 7.66
CA HIS A 67 -11.33 -2.76 6.94
C HIS A 67 -11.33 -3.73 5.75
N PRO A 68 -11.51 -5.04 5.97
CA PRO A 68 -11.39 -6.08 4.92
C PRO A 68 -12.62 -6.20 4.01
N LEU A 69 -13.25 -5.07 3.67
CA LEU A 69 -14.56 -5.05 2.99
C LEU A 69 -14.47 -5.20 1.46
N PHE A 70 -13.31 -4.90 0.86
CA PHE A 70 -13.04 -5.11 -0.56
C PHE A 70 -12.04 -6.25 -0.74
N PRO A 71 -12.12 -7.07 -1.79
CA PRO A 71 -11.17 -8.15 -2.06
C PRO A 71 -9.77 -7.64 -2.40
N GLU A 72 -9.69 -6.52 -3.12
CA GLU A 72 -8.42 -5.93 -3.55
C GLU A 72 -8.53 -4.41 -3.77
N THR A 73 -7.37 -3.75 -3.70
CA THR A 73 -7.18 -2.38 -4.14
C THR A 73 -6.13 -2.32 -5.25
N ARG A 74 -6.49 -1.75 -6.40
CA ARG A 74 -5.58 -1.44 -7.51
C ARG A 74 -5.02 -0.04 -7.33
N LEU A 75 -3.69 0.06 -7.24
CA LEU A 75 -2.97 1.31 -7.12
C LEU A 75 -2.41 1.71 -8.49
N LEU A 76 -2.75 2.91 -8.95
CA LEU A 76 -2.21 3.54 -10.15
C LEU A 76 -1.47 4.83 -9.75
N LEU A 77 -0.16 4.72 -9.53
CA LEU A 77 0.66 5.80 -9.00
C LEU A 77 1.54 6.42 -10.09
N GLY A 78 1.32 7.70 -10.39
CA GLY A 78 2.27 8.49 -11.18
C GLY A 78 3.50 8.84 -10.34
N VAL A 79 4.70 8.50 -10.81
CA VAL A 79 5.98 8.80 -10.15
C VAL A 79 6.97 9.29 -11.20
N VAL A 80 7.33 10.57 -11.16
CA VAL A 80 8.39 11.17 -12.02
C VAL A 80 8.24 10.78 -13.51
N GLY A 81 7.03 10.92 -14.05
CA GLY A 81 6.72 10.61 -15.47
C GLY A 81 6.55 9.12 -15.79
N SER A 82 6.68 8.23 -14.81
CA SER A 82 6.36 6.80 -14.94
C SER A 82 5.08 6.45 -14.19
N THR A 83 4.39 5.39 -14.61
CA THR A 83 3.23 4.87 -13.89
C THR A 83 3.60 3.55 -13.20
N LEU A 84 3.38 3.48 -11.90
CA LEU A 84 3.49 2.28 -11.09
C LEU A 84 2.08 1.72 -10.86
N ALA A 85 1.82 0.55 -11.43
CA ALA A 85 0.56 -0.18 -11.23
C ALA A 85 0.79 -1.36 -10.28
N LEU A 86 0.01 -1.46 -9.21
CA LEU A 86 0.13 -2.50 -8.19
C LEU A 86 -1.25 -2.98 -7.75
N VAL A 87 -1.33 -4.21 -7.27
CA VAL A 87 -2.53 -4.76 -6.64
C VAL A 87 -2.21 -5.09 -5.19
N VAL A 88 -3.04 -4.59 -4.28
CA VAL A 88 -2.99 -4.90 -2.85
C VAL A 88 -4.19 -5.79 -2.53
N PRO A 89 -4.00 -7.11 -2.36
CA PRO A 89 -5.07 -7.99 -1.92
C PRO A 89 -5.38 -7.72 -0.44
N HIS A 90 -6.66 -7.74 -0.07
CA HIS A 90 -7.14 -7.50 1.30
C HIS A 90 -7.59 -8.79 1.99
N ILE A 91 -7.64 -9.92 1.26
CA ILE A 91 -7.91 -11.22 1.86
C ILE A 91 -6.67 -11.63 2.66
N PRO A 92 -6.80 -11.98 3.96
CA PRO A 92 -5.69 -12.53 4.71
C PRO A 92 -5.26 -13.82 4.02
N SER A 93 -4.06 -13.80 3.45
CA SER A 93 -3.43 -15.01 2.97
C SER A 93 -3.17 -15.87 4.20
N ASP A 94 -3.94 -16.96 4.36
CA ASP A 94 -3.65 -18.01 5.35
C ASP A 94 -2.27 -18.69 5.08
N ASP A 95 -1.57 -18.25 4.02
CA ASP A 95 -0.31 -18.75 3.49
C ASP A 95 0.91 -17.80 3.63
N ALA A 96 0.83 -16.73 4.43
CA ALA A 96 2.02 -15.92 4.75
C ALA A 96 3.01 -16.62 5.72
N ARG A 97 2.96 -17.95 5.82
CA ARG A 97 4.02 -18.81 6.38
C ARG A 97 5.04 -19.28 5.33
N ASN A 98 4.95 -18.84 4.08
CA ASN A 98 6.02 -19.06 3.11
C ASN A 98 7.19 -18.10 3.35
N THR A 99 8.08 -18.52 4.24
CA THR A 99 9.54 -18.49 4.07
C THR A 99 10.11 -17.27 3.34
N VAL A 100 10.41 -16.21 4.07
CA VAL A 100 11.65 -15.48 3.80
C VAL A 100 12.79 -16.34 4.35
N SER A 101 13.25 -17.30 3.56
CA SER A 101 14.58 -17.87 3.76
C SER A 101 15.55 -16.88 3.13
N THR A 102 16.02 -15.90 3.92
CA THR A 102 17.34 -15.35 3.66
C THR A 102 18.30 -16.51 3.81
N HIS A 103 18.77 -17.04 2.68
CA HIS A 103 19.88 -17.95 2.64
C HIS A 103 21.10 -17.16 3.15
N ASP A 104 21.30 -17.19 4.46
CA ASP A 104 22.53 -16.82 5.14
C ASP A 104 23.55 -17.90 4.79
N SER A 105 23.99 -17.88 3.53
CA SER A 105 25.20 -18.56 3.10
C SER A 105 26.36 -17.63 3.45
N ASP A 106 26.99 -17.95 4.57
CA ASP A 106 28.42 -17.86 4.80
C ASP A 106 29.13 -16.67 4.15
N ARG A 107 29.39 -15.64 4.97
CA ARG A 107 30.70 -14.99 5.02
C ARG A 107 30.82 -14.13 6.28
N HIS A 108 31.36 -14.75 7.32
CA HIS A 108 32.34 -14.05 8.16
C HIS A 108 33.43 -13.45 7.24
N PRO A 109 33.76 -12.17 7.45
CA PRO A 109 35.10 -11.89 7.95
C PRO A 109 35.01 -11.04 9.22
N GLN A 110 35.65 -11.56 10.28
CA GLN A 110 36.01 -10.76 11.45
C GLN A 110 36.83 -9.55 10.99
N LEU A 111 36.28 -8.36 11.12
CA LEU A 111 37.04 -7.11 11.15
C LEU A 111 37.43 -6.84 12.60
N THR A 112 38.51 -7.46 13.05
CA THR A 112 39.24 -6.98 14.23
C THR A 112 40.46 -6.21 13.72
N LEU A 113 40.35 -4.87 13.78
CA LEU A 113 41.43 -3.94 13.47
C LEU A 113 42.59 -4.11 14.49
N PRO A 114 43.83 -3.80 14.09
CA PRO A 114 45.00 -3.96 14.95
C PRO A 114 45.05 -2.84 15.99
N ALA A 115 45.38 -3.19 17.23
CA ALA A 115 45.85 -2.22 18.22
C ALA A 115 47.25 -2.65 18.71
N SER A 116 48.25 -1.93 18.22
CA SER A 116 49.59 -1.84 18.76
C SER A 116 49.57 -1.39 20.23
N VAL A 117 50.36 -2.01 21.11
CA VAL A 117 51.59 -1.49 21.78
C VAL A 117 52.32 -2.68 22.39
#